data_AF-A0A6B9FJZ0-F1
#
_entry.id   AF-A0A6B9FJZ0-F1
#
_cell.length_a   1.000
_cell.length_b   1.000
_cell.length_c   1.000
_cell.angle_alpha   90.00
_cell.angle_beta   90.00
_cell.angle_gamma   90.00
#
_symmetry.space_group_name_H-M   'P 1'
#
loop_
_entity.id
_entity.type
_entity.pdbx_description
1 polymer ?
#
loop_
_entity_poly.entity_id
_entity_poly.type
_entity_poly.pdbx_seq_one_letter_code
_entity_poly.pdbx_strand_id
1 'polypeptide(L)'
;MCTSPAQQAAAVLYRYADRGVFLEFEEHAGRDGVWAAEFRWMLPRRLRVVADPRQGRLTCPALLLDIEARSPLRAAIDAFLEGRHAEELPEHRRIDPSRAKVTPSLRARRLTLALRVADDRDWAYATGKLVNVVHELMLFLNMYWTDYAHRSLGAPQE
;
A
#
# COMPACT_ATOMS: atom_id res chain seq x y z
N MET A 1 17.97 -20.35 -7.79
CA MET A 1 18.02 -19.74 -6.44
C MET A 1 16.64 -19.21 -6.14
N CYS A 2 15.96 -19.69 -5.10
CA CYS A 2 14.65 -19.14 -4.72
C CYS A 2 14.85 -17.80 -4.03
N THR A 3 14.34 -16.72 -4.63
CA THR A 3 14.41 -15.37 -4.10
C THR A 3 13.49 -15.27 -2.89
N SER A 4 14.01 -14.81 -1.74
CA SER A 4 13.20 -14.73 -0.52
C SER A 4 12.03 -13.73 -0.68
N PRO A 5 10.93 -13.89 0.07
CA PRO A 5 9.84 -12.91 0.14
C PRO A 5 10.30 -11.45 0.25
N ALA A 6 11.27 -11.18 1.13
CA ALA A 6 11.86 -9.86 1.31
C ALA A 6 12.59 -9.37 0.06
N GLN A 7 13.41 -10.22 -0.56
CA GLN A 7 14.13 -9.87 -1.80
C GLN A 7 13.15 -9.61 -2.97
N GLN A 8 12.06 -10.36 -3.05
CA GLN A 8 11.01 -10.13 -4.05
C GLN A 8 10.33 -8.78 -3.87
N ALA A 9 9.98 -8.42 -2.63
CA ALA A 9 9.39 -7.11 -2.32
C ALA A 9 10.38 -5.97 -2.61
N ALA A 10 11.63 -6.10 -2.15
CA ALA A 10 12.70 -5.14 -2.40
C ALA A 10 12.91 -4.89 -3.89
N ALA A 11 13.03 -5.94 -4.71
CA ALA A 11 13.23 -5.83 -6.15
C ALA A 11 12.07 -5.11 -6.87
N VAL A 12 10.84 -5.21 -6.36
CA VAL A 12 9.71 -4.45 -6.92
C VAL A 12 9.81 -2.97 -6.56
N LEU A 13 10.01 -2.62 -5.28
CA LEU A 13 10.05 -1.23 -4.86
C LEU A 13 11.29 -0.50 -5.40
N TYR A 14 12.43 -1.18 -5.48
CA TYR A 14 13.66 -0.63 -6.06
C TYR A 14 13.46 -0.19 -7.51
N ARG A 15 12.67 -0.92 -8.32
CA ARG A 15 12.39 -0.51 -9.71
C ARG A 15 11.66 0.83 -9.81
N TYR A 16 10.89 1.22 -8.80
CA TYR A 16 10.27 2.55 -8.75
C TYR A 16 11.27 3.61 -8.28
N ALA A 17 12.13 3.28 -7.32
CA ALA A 17 13.20 4.17 -6.87
C ALA A 17 14.22 4.47 -7.97
N ASP A 18 14.68 3.44 -8.69
CA ASP A 18 15.62 3.50 -9.81
C ASP A 18 15.10 4.41 -10.95
N ARG A 19 13.78 4.47 -11.13
CA ARG A 19 13.10 5.35 -12.10
C ARG A 19 12.82 6.76 -11.56
N GLY A 20 13.26 7.09 -10.35
CA GLY A 20 13.00 8.36 -9.70
C GLY A 20 11.54 8.56 -9.24
N VAL A 21 10.71 7.52 -9.27
CA VAL A 21 9.30 7.59 -8.80
C VAL A 21 9.26 7.64 -7.28
N PHE A 22 10.10 6.85 -6.61
CA PHE A 22 10.27 6.90 -5.16
C PHE A 22 11.55 7.67 -4.84
N LEU A 23 11.40 8.76 -4.08
CA LEU A 23 12.50 9.61 -3.63
C LEU A 23 12.96 9.15 -2.24
N GLU A 24 14.25 9.36 -1.93
CA GLU A 24 14.82 9.02 -0.61
C GLU A 24 14.52 7.57 -0.20
N PHE A 25 14.71 6.64 -1.13
CA PHE A 25 14.48 5.23 -0.89
C PHE A 25 15.55 4.66 0.05
N GLU A 26 15.13 4.11 1.17
CA GLU A 26 15.98 3.43 2.15
C GLU A 26 15.43 2.06 2.48
N GLU A 27 16.32 1.10 2.67
CA GLU A 27 15.98 -0.27 3.06
C GLU A 27 16.44 -0.55 4.48
N HIS A 28 15.63 -1.34 5.20
CA HIS A 28 15.92 -1.77 6.55
C HIS A 28 15.68 -3.27 6.66
N ALA A 29 16.75 -4.03 6.84
CA ALA A 29 16.66 -5.43 7.23
C ALA A 29 16.24 -5.52 8.70
N GLY A 30 15.13 -6.19 8.96
CA GLY A 30 14.67 -6.54 10.30
C GLY A 30 15.19 -7.91 10.73
N ARG A 31 14.67 -8.40 11.86
CA ARG A 31 14.91 -9.78 12.32
C ARG A 31 13.96 -10.76 11.63
N ASP A 32 14.35 -12.02 11.58
CA ASP A 32 13.53 -13.14 11.09
C ASP A 32 12.94 -12.97 9.68
N GLY A 33 13.72 -12.38 8.76
CA GLY A 33 13.28 -12.16 7.38
C GLY A 33 12.27 -11.03 7.21
N VAL A 34 11.91 -10.31 8.28
CA VAL A 34 11.18 -9.05 8.17
C VAL A 34 12.06 -8.04 7.45
N TRP A 35 11.48 -7.33 6.49
CA TRP A 35 12.14 -6.28 5.73
C TRP A 35 11.23 -5.07 5.64
N ALA A 36 11.80 -3.88 5.59
CA ALA A 36 11.05 -2.67 5.36
C ALA A 36 11.79 -1.75 4.39
N ALA A 37 11.02 -0.95 3.66
CA ALA A 37 11.54 0.20 2.92
C ALA A 37 10.79 1.47 3.32
N GLU A 38 11.50 2.58 3.30
CA GLU A 38 10.95 3.93 3.46
C GLU A 38 11.30 4.79 2.25
N PHE A 39 10.35 5.61 1.80
CA PHE A 39 10.52 6.48 0.65
C PHE A 39 9.47 7.59 0.64
N ARG A 40 9.77 8.70 -0.01
CA ARG A 40 8.79 9.74 -0.36
C ARG A 40 8.24 9.48 -1.76
N TRP A 41 6.95 9.71 -1.96
CA TRP A 41 6.31 9.52 -3.27
C TRP A 41 5.20 10.53 -3.54
N MET A 42 3.99 10.30 -3.01
CA MET A 42 2.80 11.13 -3.27
C MET A 42 2.38 11.98 -2.06
N LEU A 43 3.03 11.77 -0.92
CA LEU A 43 2.76 12.49 0.31
C LEU A 43 4.00 13.30 0.71
N PRO A 44 3.84 14.42 1.43
CA PRO A 44 4.97 15.20 1.95
C PRO A 44 5.81 14.41 2.96
N ARG A 45 5.22 13.41 3.61
CA ARG A 45 5.89 12.48 4.51
C ARG A 45 6.37 11.22 3.80
N ARG A 46 7.35 10.55 4.41
CA ARG A 46 7.79 9.22 3.96
C ARG A 46 6.70 8.18 4.19
N LEU A 47 6.49 7.34 3.19
CA LEU A 47 5.75 6.10 3.28
C LEU A 47 6.69 5.00 3.73
N ARG A 48 6.15 4.03 4.47
CA ARG A 48 6.85 2.81 4.84
C ARG A 48 6.11 1.63 4.26
N VAL A 49 6.85 0.65 3.75
CA VAL A 49 6.34 -0.67 3.37
C VAL A 49 7.09 -1.70 4.21
N VAL A 50 6.37 -2.65 4.80
CA VAL A 50 6.96 -3.72 5.63
C VAL A 50 6.50 -5.07 5.07
N ALA A 51 7.47 -5.91 4.73
CA ALA A 51 7.28 -7.31 4.41
C ALA A 51 7.56 -8.15 5.67
N ASP A 52 6.54 -8.86 6.16
CA ASP A 52 6.63 -9.83 7.24
C ASP A 52 6.25 -11.23 6.71
N PRO A 53 7.25 -12.04 6.31
CA PRO A 53 7.02 -13.38 5.77
C PRO A 53 6.40 -14.33 6.80
N ARG A 54 6.71 -14.17 8.09
CA ARG A 54 6.18 -15.04 9.15
C ARG A 54 4.68 -14.88 9.30
N GLN A 55 4.19 -13.66 9.14
CA GLN A 55 2.75 -13.38 9.18
C GLN A 55 2.08 -13.50 7.81
N GLY A 56 2.86 -13.66 6.72
CA GLY A 56 2.35 -13.60 5.35
C GLY A 56 1.75 -12.22 5.03
N ARG A 57 2.36 -11.12 5.51
CA ARG A 57 1.79 -9.77 5.38
C ARG A 57 2.76 -8.78 4.76
N LEU A 58 2.29 -8.11 3.72
CA LEU A 58 2.89 -6.88 3.21
C LEU A 58 2.05 -5.69 3.68
N THR A 59 2.63 -4.75 4.41
CA THR A 59 1.87 -3.65 5.03
C THR A 59 2.42 -2.29 4.65
N CYS A 60 1.52 -1.33 4.48
CA CYS A 60 1.84 0.09 4.43
C CYS A 60 1.24 0.76 5.67
N PRO A 61 1.98 0.79 6.80
CA PRO A 61 1.49 1.30 8.07
C PRO A 61 1.21 2.79 8.00
N ALA A 62 0.11 3.19 8.64
CA ALA A 62 -0.31 4.58 8.75
C ALA A 62 -0.29 5.31 7.40
N LEU A 63 -0.78 4.67 6.33
CA LEU A 63 -0.87 5.24 4.98
C LEU A 63 -1.77 6.49 4.93
N LEU A 64 -2.88 6.48 5.66
CA LEU A 64 -3.78 7.63 5.80
C LEU A 64 -3.89 8.02 7.27
N LEU A 65 -3.92 9.33 7.54
CA LEU A 65 -3.99 9.89 8.89
C LEU A 65 -5.37 10.51 9.13
N ASP A 66 -5.71 10.71 10.39
CA ASP A 66 -6.91 11.42 10.86
C ASP A 66 -8.25 10.86 10.36
N ILE A 67 -8.28 9.58 10.00
CA ILE A 67 -9.50 8.89 9.57
C ILE A 67 -10.39 8.55 10.77
N GLU A 68 -11.65 8.99 10.71
CA GLU A 68 -12.65 8.65 11.71
C GLU A 68 -13.31 7.32 11.43
N ALA A 69 -13.39 6.46 12.46
CA ALA A 69 -13.85 5.09 12.31
C ALA A 69 -15.30 4.96 11.81
N ARG A 70 -16.17 5.92 12.16
CA ARG A 70 -17.58 5.97 11.77
C ARG A 70 -17.85 7.18 10.86
N SER A 71 -17.01 7.36 9.85
CA SER A 71 -17.16 8.45 8.87
C SER A 71 -17.56 7.93 7.49
N PRO A 72 -18.24 8.75 6.68
CA PRO A 72 -18.46 8.49 5.26
C PRO A 72 -17.16 8.21 4.50
N LEU A 73 -16.08 8.92 4.83
CA LEU A 73 -14.75 8.70 4.26
C LEU A 73 -14.25 7.29 4.52
N ARG A 74 -14.36 6.79 5.76
CA ARG A 74 -13.93 5.42 6.09
C ARG A 74 -14.74 4.37 5.32
N ALA A 75 -16.06 4.54 5.25
CA ALA A 75 -16.93 3.63 4.49
C ALA A 75 -16.57 3.63 3.00
N ALA A 76 -16.27 4.80 2.43
CA ALA A 76 -15.86 4.92 1.03
C ALA A 76 -14.50 4.27 0.75
N ILE A 77 -13.53 4.38 1.66
CA ILE A 77 -12.25 3.69 1.56
C ILE A 77 -12.45 2.16 1.61
N ASP A 78 -13.28 1.67 2.53
CA ASP A 78 -13.57 0.24 2.64
C ASP A 78 -14.20 -0.28 1.34
N ALA A 79 -15.21 0.41 0.81
CA ALA A 79 -15.86 0.06 -0.45
C ALA A 79 -14.89 0.11 -1.65
N PHE A 80 -14.01 1.12 -1.70
CA PHE A 80 -12.97 1.21 -2.73
C PHE A 80 -12.04 -0.01 -2.72
N LEU A 81 -11.60 -0.43 -1.53
CA LEU A 81 -10.68 -1.55 -1.34
C LEU A 81 -11.35 -2.90 -1.62
N GLU A 82 -12.60 -3.10 -1.20
CA GLU A 82 -13.39 -4.27 -1.54
C GLU A 82 -13.53 -4.42 -3.06
N GLY A 83 -13.78 -3.30 -3.75
CA GLY A 83 -13.84 -3.25 -5.21
C GLY A 83 -12.54 -3.68 -5.91
N ARG A 84 -11.37 -3.71 -5.25
CA ARG A 84 -10.11 -4.19 -5.87
C ARG A 84 -10.12 -5.68 -6.19
N HIS A 85 -11.06 -6.44 -5.65
CA HIS A 85 -11.22 -7.87 -5.91
C HIS A 85 -12.31 -8.17 -6.97
N ALA A 86 -13.04 -7.15 -7.42
CA ALA A 86 -14.17 -7.29 -8.33
C ALA A 86 -13.72 -7.82 -9.71
N GLU A 87 -14.45 -8.78 -10.27
CA GLU A 87 -14.09 -9.42 -11.54
C GLU A 87 -14.16 -8.45 -12.72
N GLU A 88 -14.96 -7.40 -12.60
CA GLU A 88 -15.17 -6.36 -13.59
C GLU A 88 -13.96 -5.42 -13.74
N LEU A 89 -13.02 -5.43 -12.77
CA LEU A 89 -11.78 -4.68 -12.91
C LEU A 89 -10.84 -5.36 -13.92
N PRO A 90 -10.16 -4.56 -14.77
CA PRO A 90 -9.08 -5.07 -15.62
C PRO A 90 -8.05 -5.85 -14.79
N GLU A 91 -7.52 -6.95 -15.34
CA GLU A 91 -6.60 -7.86 -14.65
C GLU A 91 -5.41 -7.15 -13.98
N HIS A 92 -4.87 -6.12 -14.65
CA HIS A 92 -3.75 -5.35 -14.13
C HIS A 92 -4.11 -4.49 -12.89
N ARG A 93 -5.39 -4.15 -12.69
CA ARG A 93 -5.90 -3.46 -11.49
C ARG A 93 -6.45 -4.43 -10.43
N ARG A 94 -7.10 -5.50 -10.87
CA ARG A 94 -7.72 -6.52 -10.01
C ARG A 94 -6.69 -7.26 -9.17
N ILE A 95 -6.98 -7.49 -7.89
CA ILE A 95 -6.17 -8.33 -7.01
C ILE A 95 -6.81 -9.71 -6.99
N ASP A 96 -6.04 -10.71 -7.42
CA ASP A 96 -6.43 -12.11 -7.38
C ASP A 96 -6.48 -12.57 -5.91
N PRO A 97 -7.68 -12.87 -5.36
CA PRO A 97 -7.84 -13.25 -3.96
C PRO A 97 -7.15 -14.58 -3.61
N SER A 98 -6.81 -15.42 -4.59
CA SER A 98 -6.05 -16.65 -4.38
C SER A 98 -4.55 -16.41 -4.12
N ARG A 99 -4.05 -15.23 -4.52
CA ARG A 99 -2.63 -14.84 -4.41
C ARG A 99 -2.41 -13.81 -3.32
N ALA A 100 -3.31 -12.83 -3.21
CA ALA A 100 -3.26 -11.82 -2.18
C ALA A 100 -4.63 -11.23 -1.85
N LYS A 101 -4.83 -10.79 -0.60
CA LYS A 101 -6.05 -10.09 -0.17
C LYS A 101 -5.71 -8.77 0.50
N VAL A 102 -6.23 -7.65 -0.03
CA VAL A 102 -6.05 -6.33 0.60
C VAL A 102 -7.07 -6.13 1.70
N THR A 103 -6.63 -5.62 2.84
CA THR A 103 -7.49 -5.29 3.98
C THR A 103 -7.02 -3.98 4.61
N PRO A 104 -7.92 -3.02 4.88
CA PRO A 104 -7.62 -1.88 5.73
C PRO A 104 -7.65 -2.27 7.20
N SER A 105 -6.91 -1.53 8.02
CA SER A 105 -7.05 -1.55 9.47
C SER A 105 -6.88 -0.13 10.00
N LEU A 106 -7.69 0.25 10.99
CA LEU A 106 -7.67 1.59 11.55
C LEU A 106 -7.32 1.49 13.05
N ARG A 107 -6.23 2.15 13.46
CA ARG A 107 -5.84 2.24 14.87
C ARG A 107 -5.39 3.66 15.18
N ALA A 108 -5.92 4.24 16.25
CA ALA A 108 -5.61 5.62 16.66
C ALA A 108 -5.73 6.62 15.50
N ARG A 109 -6.83 6.54 14.73
CA ARG A 109 -7.11 7.36 13.53
C ARG A 109 -6.10 7.22 12.37
N ARG A 110 -5.19 6.24 12.44
CA ARG A 110 -4.23 5.93 11.38
C ARG A 110 -4.66 4.67 10.65
N LEU A 111 -4.90 4.80 9.35
CA LEU A 111 -5.28 3.68 8.49
C LEU A 111 -4.03 3.04 7.91
N THR A 112 -3.89 1.74 8.15
CA THR A 112 -2.86 0.87 7.58
C THR A 112 -3.48 0.00 6.52
N LEU A 113 -2.86 -0.08 5.34
CA LEU A 113 -3.19 -1.10 4.36
C LEU A 113 -2.31 -2.33 4.60
N ALA A 114 -2.91 -3.51 4.50
CA ALA A 114 -2.21 -4.77 4.54
C ALA A 114 -2.67 -5.64 3.37
N LEU A 115 -1.73 -6.27 2.67
CA LEU A 115 -2.01 -7.42 1.82
C LEU A 115 -1.61 -8.67 2.59
N ARG A 116 -2.54 -9.60 2.76
CA ARG A 116 -2.22 -10.98 3.12
C ARG A 116 -1.76 -11.69 1.86
N VAL A 117 -0.55 -12.22 1.87
CA VAL A 117 0.06 -12.96 0.75
C VAL A 117 -0.18 -14.45 0.97
N ALA A 118 -0.65 -15.16 -0.06
CA ALA A 118 -1.02 -16.57 0.07
C ALA A 118 0.20 -17.51 0.07
N ASP A 119 1.23 -17.20 -0.73
CA ASP A 119 2.41 -18.03 -0.93
C ASP A 119 3.69 -17.18 -1.06
N ASP A 120 4.84 -17.75 -0.71
CA ASP A 120 6.16 -17.10 -0.77
C ASP A 120 6.55 -16.65 -2.18
N ARG A 121 6.00 -17.26 -3.25
CA ARG A 121 6.24 -16.83 -4.64
C ARG A 121 5.44 -15.60 -5.06
N ASP A 122 4.44 -15.20 -4.27
CA ASP A 122 3.49 -14.13 -4.63
C ASP A 122 3.87 -12.76 -4.06
N TRP A 123 5.00 -12.65 -3.37
CA TRP A 123 5.45 -11.39 -2.78
C TRP A 123 5.75 -10.31 -3.80
N ALA A 124 6.37 -10.66 -4.94
CA ALA A 124 6.59 -9.71 -6.02
C ALA A 124 5.25 -9.18 -6.58
N TYR A 125 4.27 -10.06 -6.75
CA TYR A 125 2.93 -9.71 -7.21
C TYR A 125 2.20 -8.82 -6.21
N ALA A 126 2.15 -9.23 -4.94
CA ALA A 126 1.50 -8.48 -3.87
C ALA A 126 2.11 -7.08 -3.71
N THR A 127 3.44 -6.97 -3.84
CA THR A 127 4.12 -5.66 -3.76
C THR A 127 3.73 -4.75 -4.92
N GLY A 128 3.66 -5.28 -6.15
CA GLY A 128 3.17 -4.50 -7.29
C GLY A 128 1.72 -4.05 -7.11
N LYS A 129 0.85 -4.94 -6.62
CA LYS A 129 -0.55 -4.61 -6.34
C LYS A 129 -0.70 -3.59 -5.21
N LEU A 130 0.12 -3.66 -4.16
CA LEU A 130 0.12 -2.65 -3.09
C LEU A 130 0.43 -1.26 -3.65
N VAL A 131 1.47 -1.14 -4.48
CA VAL A 131 1.84 0.15 -5.10
C VAL A 131 0.68 0.69 -5.96
N ASN A 132 0.07 -0.16 -6.79
CA ASN A 132 -1.08 0.23 -7.60
C ASN A 132 -2.27 0.68 -6.76
N VAL A 133 -2.62 -0.07 -5.71
CA VAL A 133 -3.73 0.29 -4.81
C VAL A 133 -3.46 1.60 -4.10
N VAL A 134 -2.24 1.82 -3.61
CA VAL A 134 -1.87 3.09 -2.97
C VAL A 134 -2.01 4.24 -3.96
N HIS A 135 -1.51 4.08 -5.19
CA HIS A 135 -1.66 5.10 -6.23
C HIS A 135 -3.12 5.44 -6.52
N GLU A 136 -3.93 4.42 -6.81
CA GLU A 136 -5.35 4.60 -7.14
C GLU A 136 -6.15 5.17 -5.96
N LEU A 137 -5.79 4.80 -4.72
CA LEU A 137 -6.42 5.35 -3.52
C LEU A 137 -6.11 6.84 -3.38
N MET A 138 -4.88 7.28 -3.67
CA MET A 138 -4.56 8.71 -3.66
C MET A 138 -5.36 9.47 -4.72
N LEU A 139 -5.49 8.93 -5.94
CA LEU A 139 -6.32 9.53 -6.99
C LEU A 139 -7.80 9.61 -6.59
N PHE A 140 -8.33 8.52 -6.00
CA PHE A 140 -9.71 8.48 -5.50
C PHE A 140 -9.96 9.55 -4.42
N LEU A 141 -9.03 9.71 -3.48
CA LEU A 141 -9.15 10.72 -2.43
C LEU A 141 -9.05 12.13 -2.98
N ASN A 142 -8.13 12.39 -3.92
CA ASN A 142 -8.01 13.69 -4.57
C ASN A 142 -9.27 14.05 -5.38
N MET A 143 -9.93 13.09 -6.01
CA MET A 143 -11.09 13.34 -6.86
C MET A 143 -12.41 13.49 -6.08
N TYR A 144 -12.63 12.66 -5.06
CA TYR A 144 -13.94 12.57 -4.38
C TYR A 144 -13.93 13.07 -2.94
N TRP A 145 -12.75 13.27 -2.35
CA TRP A 145 -12.56 13.66 -0.95
C TRP A 145 -11.54 14.81 -0.84
N THR A 146 -11.67 15.81 -1.71
CA THR A 146 -10.76 16.96 -1.82
C THR A 146 -10.47 17.61 -0.47
N ASP A 147 -11.49 17.88 0.37
CA ASP A 147 -11.30 18.47 1.70
C ASP A 147 -10.39 17.65 2.62
N TYR A 148 -10.44 16.33 2.51
CA TYR A 148 -9.54 15.44 3.23
C TYR A 148 -8.15 15.44 2.59
N ALA A 149 -8.08 15.35 1.26
CA ALA A 149 -6.83 15.34 0.51
C ALA A 149 -5.97 16.60 0.77
N HIS A 150 -6.59 17.78 0.76
CA HIS A 150 -5.90 19.03 1.05
C HIS A 150 -5.38 19.06 2.49
N ARG A 151 -6.23 18.75 3.47
CA ARG A 151 -5.87 18.84 4.90
C ARG A 151 -4.84 17.80 5.34
N SER A 152 -4.98 16.56 4.88
CA SER A 152 -4.23 15.42 5.43
C SER A 152 -3.16 14.87 4.48
N LEU A 153 -3.27 15.11 3.17
CA LEU A 153 -2.29 14.65 2.18
C LEU A 153 -1.39 15.79 1.67
N GLY A 154 -1.74 17.05 1.95
CA GLY A 154 -0.97 18.22 1.51
C GLY A 154 -1.13 18.52 0.02
N ALA A 155 -2.26 18.14 -0.59
CA ALA A 155 -2.57 18.47 -1.97
C ALA A 155 -2.66 20.00 -2.16
N PRO A 156 -2.04 20.59 -3.20
CA PRO A 156 -2.17 22.01 -3.47
C PRO A 156 -3.61 22.39 -3.82
N GLN A 157 -4.07 23.56 -3.36
CA GLN A 157 -5.33 24.15 -3.82
C GLN A 157 -5.17 24.52 -5.31
N GLU A 158 -6.02 23.96 -6.17
CA GLU A 158 -6.21 24.48 -7.54
C GLU A 158 -6.80 25.89 -7.52
#